data_AF-A0A2G9FJ01-F1
#
_entry.id   AF-A0A2G9FJ01-F1
#
_cell.length_a   1.000
_cell.length_b   1.000
_cell.length_c   1.000
_cell.angle_alpha   90.00
_cell.angle_beta   90.00
_cell.angle_gamma   90.00
#
_symmetry.space_group_name_H-M   'P 1'
#
loop_
_entity.id
_entity.type
_entity.pdbx_description
1 polymer ?
#
loop_
_entity_poly.entity_id
_entity_poly.type
_entity_poly.pdbx_seq_one_letter_code
_entity_poly.pdbx_strand_id
1 'polypeptide(L)'
;MVNKKITMRDYYRTFITKANKEAGVIYNASKLNSKEECEEYLLNLIKDLRHNKQDNKAYIKEIDDLKEEIEILNKNLAVANREKVNLKDKSQKLEAERIFYITQAKEAGEKREEAEKEKEYYRNHAKYWNNSYYQKDKEVGMLGNFSVFLGVVTIIEAISITLLIWK
;
A
#
# COMPACT_ATOMS: atom_id res chain seq x y z
N MET A 1 -17.37 74.59 -35.73
CA MET A 1 -16.59 73.86 -34.71
C MET A 1 -15.41 74.73 -34.29
N VAL A 2 -15.38 75.24 -33.07
CA VAL A 2 -14.26 76.05 -32.58
C VAL A 2 -13.15 75.09 -32.13
N ASN A 3 -12.07 75.01 -32.90
CA ASN A 3 -10.89 74.25 -32.52
C ASN A 3 -10.11 75.05 -31.46
N LYS A 4 -10.49 74.88 -30.18
CA LYS A 4 -9.79 75.51 -29.05
C LYS A 4 -8.41 74.86 -28.97
N LYS A 5 -7.35 75.58 -29.33
CA LYS A 5 -5.97 75.11 -29.12
C LYS A 5 -5.76 74.88 -27.63
N ILE A 6 -5.66 73.61 -27.23
CA ILE A 6 -5.35 73.23 -25.85
C ILE A 6 -3.93 73.69 -25.57
N THR A 7 -3.77 74.51 -24.53
CA THR A 7 -2.45 74.89 -24.04
C THR A 7 -1.93 73.84 -23.05
N MET A 8 -0.61 73.71 -22.91
CA MET A 8 -0.01 72.74 -21.97
C MET A 8 -0.51 72.91 -20.53
N ARG A 9 -0.80 74.15 -20.12
CA ARG A 9 -1.47 74.44 -18.85
C ARG A 9 -2.80 73.71 -18.72
N ASP A 10 -3.66 73.75 -19.73
CA ASP A 10 -4.99 73.14 -19.70
C ASP A 10 -4.90 71.60 -19.66
N TYR A 11 -3.87 71.03 -20.30
CA TYR A 11 -3.53 69.62 -20.19
C TYR A 11 -3.12 69.25 -18.76
N TYR A 12 -2.16 69.97 -18.17
CA TYR A 12 -1.70 69.71 -16.81
C TYR A 12 -2.80 69.90 -15.77
N ARG A 13 -3.65 70.94 -15.89
CA ARG A 13 -4.82 71.13 -15.01
C ARG A 13 -5.76 69.94 -15.05
N THR A 14 -6.02 69.39 -16.25
CA THR A 14 -6.87 68.21 -16.42
C THR A 14 -6.26 66.99 -15.74
N PHE A 15 -4.95 66.79 -15.92
CA PHE A 15 -4.22 65.71 -15.26
C PHE A 15 -4.26 65.83 -13.74
N ILE A 16 -3.92 67.01 -13.19
CA ILE A 16 -3.94 67.29 -11.74
C ILE A 16 -5.34 67.08 -11.17
N THR A 17 -6.40 67.51 -11.86
CA THR A 17 -7.78 67.35 -11.40
C THR A 17 -8.16 65.88 -11.27
N LYS A 18 -7.78 65.03 -12.24
CA LYS A 18 -8.03 63.58 -12.19
C LYS A 18 -7.25 62.93 -11.06
N ALA A 19 -5.95 63.20 -10.98
CA ALA A 19 -5.08 62.66 -9.94
C ALA A 19 -5.54 63.06 -8.53
N ASN A 20 -5.91 64.32 -8.32
CA ASN A 20 -6.44 64.80 -7.03
C ASN A 20 -7.76 64.10 -6.66
N LYS A 21 -8.65 63.85 -7.64
CA LYS A 21 -9.90 63.14 -7.40
C LYS A 21 -9.67 61.68 -6.98
N GLU A 22 -8.73 60.99 -7.62
CA GLU A 22 -8.36 59.62 -7.27
C GLU A 22 -7.67 59.54 -5.90
N ALA A 23 -6.85 60.54 -5.56
CA ALA A 23 -6.15 60.64 -4.29
C ALA A 23 -6.97 61.27 -3.14
N GLY A 24 -8.24 61.66 -3.37
CA GLY A 24 -9.09 62.29 -2.36
C GLY A 24 -8.67 63.72 -1.93
N VAL A 25 -7.87 64.40 -2.74
CA VAL A 25 -7.34 65.76 -2.47
C VAL A 25 -8.34 66.82 -2.93
N ILE A 26 -8.68 67.78 -2.05
CA ILE A 26 -9.71 68.83 -2.29
C ILE A 26 -9.18 70.01 -3.14
N TYR A 27 -7.91 69.99 -3.55
CA TYR A 27 -7.28 71.09 -4.27
C TYR A 27 -7.84 71.25 -5.71
N ASN A 28 -8.30 72.46 -6.02
CA ASN A 28 -8.84 72.81 -7.33
C ASN A 28 -7.75 73.29 -8.29
N ALA A 29 -7.46 72.50 -9.32
CA ALA A 29 -6.44 72.79 -10.34
C ALA A 29 -6.74 74.05 -11.16
N SER A 30 -7.98 74.57 -11.18
CA SER A 30 -8.31 75.82 -11.88
C SER A 30 -7.59 77.04 -11.31
N LYS A 31 -7.06 76.95 -10.08
CA LYS A 31 -6.27 77.99 -9.41
C LYS A 31 -4.88 78.20 -10.01
N LEU A 32 -4.36 77.23 -10.78
CA LEU A 32 -3.00 77.25 -11.35
C LEU A 32 -2.99 77.98 -12.69
N ASN A 33 -2.62 79.25 -12.76
CA ASN A 33 -2.85 80.15 -13.90
C ASN A 33 -1.85 80.04 -15.05
N SER A 34 -0.69 79.45 -14.78
CA SER A 34 0.41 79.25 -15.74
C SER A 34 0.79 77.78 -15.90
N LYS A 35 1.61 77.50 -16.91
CA LYS A 35 2.17 76.15 -17.12
C LYS A 35 3.13 75.81 -15.96
N GLU A 36 3.93 76.79 -15.57
CA GLU A 36 4.98 76.70 -14.55
C GLU A 36 4.39 76.39 -13.18
N GLU A 37 3.27 77.02 -12.81
CA GLU A 37 2.55 76.71 -11.56
C GLU A 37 2.04 75.25 -11.53
N CYS A 38 1.60 74.72 -12.68
CA CYS A 38 1.18 73.33 -12.76
C CYS A 38 2.37 72.36 -12.64
N GLU A 39 3.51 72.70 -13.23
CA GLU A 39 4.73 71.90 -13.14
C GLU A 39 5.29 71.91 -11.71
N GLU A 40 5.25 73.05 -11.03
CA GLU A 40 5.68 73.17 -9.63
C GLU A 40 4.78 72.37 -8.68
N TYR A 41 3.45 72.40 -8.88
CA TYR A 41 2.51 71.58 -8.12
C TYR A 41 2.82 70.08 -8.28
N LEU A 42 3.02 69.61 -9.51
CA LEU A 42 3.35 68.22 -9.79
C LEU A 42 4.71 67.82 -9.22
N LEU A 43 5.70 68.70 -9.30
CA LEU A 43 7.03 68.45 -8.75
C LEU A 43 7.00 68.33 -7.23
N ASN A 44 6.22 69.17 -6.54
CA ASN A 44 6.04 69.08 -5.09
C ASN A 44 5.28 67.81 -4.70
N LEU A 45 4.24 67.45 -5.43
CA LEU A 45 3.53 66.17 -5.21
C LEU A 45 4.48 64.98 -5.35
N ILE A 46 5.33 64.96 -6.38
CA ILE A 46 6.33 63.89 -6.59
C ILE A 46 7.36 63.87 -5.45
N LYS A 47 7.81 65.04 -4.97
CA LYS A 47 8.72 65.12 -3.83
C LYS A 47 8.07 64.58 -2.56
N ASP A 48 6.83 64.95 -2.28
CA ASP A 48 6.08 64.47 -1.13
C ASP A 48 5.85 62.96 -1.20
N LEU A 49 5.53 62.42 -2.39
CA LEU A 49 5.42 60.98 -2.63
C LEU A 49 6.76 60.25 -2.47
N ARG A 50 7.88 60.88 -2.83
CA ARG A 50 9.23 60.32 -2.64
C ARG A 50 9.64 60.30 -1.17
N HIS A 51 9.15 61.25 -0.37
CA HIS A 51 9.49 61.40 1.04
C HIS A 51 8.49 60.74 2.00
N ASN A 52 7.27 60.47 1.56
CA ASN A 52 6.36 59.56 2.25
C ASN A 52 6.85 58.13 2.08
N LYS A 53 7.40 57.57 3.16
CA LYS A 53 7.70 56.14 3.28
C LYS A 53 6.40 55.39 2.91
N GLN A 54 6.42 54.59 1.84
CA GLN A 54 5.40 53.55 1.67
C GLN A 54 5.48 52.69 2.94
N ASP A 55 4.48 52.77 3.81
CA ASP A 55 4.44 52.06 5.08
C ASP A 55 4.19 50.56 4.82
N ASN A 56 5.18 49.90 4.21
CA ASN A 56 5.19 48.47 3.88
C ASN A 56 5.31 47.58 5.13
N LYS A 57 5.19 48.17 6.33
CA LYS A 57 5.30 47.48 7.62
C LYS A 57 4.25 46.37 7.76
N ALA A 58 3.04 46.60 7.25
CA ALA A 58 2.00 45.57 7.23
C ALA A 58 2.39 44.39 6.33
N TYR A 59 2.86 44.66 5.12
CA TYR A 59 3.32 43.63 4.19
C TYR A 59 4.55 42.87 4.70
N ILE A 60 5.50 43.55 5.35
CA ILE A 60 6.68 42.90 5.95
C ILE A 60 6.25 41.94 7.07
N LYS A 61 5.30 42.37 7.91
CA LYS A 61 4.75 41.50 8.96
C LYS A 61 4.08 40.26 8.37
N GLU A 62 3.24 40.43 7.35
CA GLU A 62 2.59 39.32 6.67
C GLU A 62 3.59 38.37 6.01
N ILE A 63 4.65 38.90 5.39
CA ILE A 63 5.73 38.08 4.81
C ILE A 63 6.46 37.27 5.89
N ASP A 64 6.73 37.85 7.06
CA ASP A 64 7.43 37.14 8.13
C ASP A 64 6.53 36.07 8.78
N ASP A 65 5.25 36.35 8.99
CA ASP A 65 4.26 35.38 9.46
C ASP A 65 4.13 34.19 8.47
N LEU A 66 4.08 34.48 7.16
CA LEU A 66 4.04 33.44 6.11
C LEU A 66 5.31 32.60 6.05
N LYS A 67 6.48 33.18 6.30
CA LYS A 67 7.74 32.41 6.36
C LYS A 67 7.75 31.45 7.54
N GLU A 68 7.25 31.87 8.69
CA GLU A 68 7.14 31.01 9.88
C GLU A 68 6.18 29.84 9.61
N GLU A 69 5.03 30.10 8.98
CA GLU A 69 4.08 29.06 8.60
C GLU A 69 4.70 28.04 7.61
N ILE A 70 5.42 28.52 6.59
CA ILE A 70 6.15 27.66 5.64
C ILE A 70 7.20 26.80 6.36
N GLU A 71 7.92 27.35 7.35
CA GLU A 71 8.92 26.61 8.11
C GLU A 71 8.28 25.47 8.93
N ILE A 72 7.16 25.76 9.60
CA ILE A 72 6.39 24.77 10.36
C ILE A 72 5.88 23.67 9.43
N LEU A 73 5.30 24.04 8.28
CA LEU A 73 4.81 23.09 7.28
C LEU A 73 5.93 22.18 6.75
N ASN A 74 7.12 22.74 6.48
CA ASN A 74 8.27 21.96 6.02
C ASN A 74 8.77 20.98 7.09
N LYS A 75 8.81 21.39 8.36
CA LYS A 75 9.17 20.49 9.48
C LYS A 75 8.16 19.35 9.61
N ASN A 76 6.87 19.65 9.55
CA ASN A 76 5.81 18.64 9.62
C ASN A 76 5.87 17.66 8.43
N LEU A 77 6.12 18.16 7.21
CA LEU A 77 6.29 17.34 6.03
C LEU A 77 7.50 16.39 6.16
N ALA A 78 8.62 16.87 6.73
CA ALA A 78 9.78 16.04 6.98
C ALA A 78 9.49 14.91 7.98
N VAL A 79 8.74 15.19 9.05
CA VAL A 79 8.30 14.18 10.02
C VAL A 79 7.38 13.14 9.37
N ALA A 80 6.36 13.58 8.65
CA ALA A 80 5.43 12.69 7.94
C ALA A 80 6.14 11.79 6.92
N ASN A 81 7.13 12.33 6.20
CA ASN A 81 7.94 11.54 5.27
C ASN A 81 8.78 10.47 5.97
N ARG A 82 9.38 10.77 7.13
CA ARG A 82 10.11 9.78 7.92
C ARG A 82 9.18 8.67 8.44
N GLU A 83 8.00 9.03 8.92
CA GLU A 83 7.00 8.05 9.38
C GLU A 83 6.53 7.15 8.23
N LYS A 84 6.29 7.73 7.04
CA LYS A 84 5.92 6.97 5.84
C LYS A 84 6.99 5.95 5.44
N VAL A 85 8.28 6.34 5.51
CA VAL A 85 9.40 5.42 5.24
C VAL A 85 9.45 4.29 6.27
N ASN A 86 9.32 4.61 7.56
CA ASN A 86 9.31 3.62 8.63
C ASN A 86 8.13 2.64 8.52
N LEU A 87 6.94 3.12 8.14
CA LEU A 87 5.76 2.28 7.91
C LEU A 87 5.95 1.37 6.71
N LYS A 88 6.58 1.87 5.64
CA LYS A 88 6.90 1.06 4.47
C LYS A 88 7.85 -0.09 4.82
N ASP A 89 8.91 0.17 5.58
CA ASP A 89 9.86 -0.84 6.02
C ASP A 89 9.19 -1.92 6.90
N LYS A 90 8.36 -1.49 7.88
CA LYS A 90 7.56 -2.41 8.70
C LYS A 90 6.62 -3.28 7.86
N SER A 91 5.95 -2.69 6.87
CA SER A 91 5.05 -3.42 5.97
C SER A 91 5.80 -4.48 5.18
N GLN A 92 6.97 -4.15 4.63
CA GLN A 92 7.79 -5.08 3.86
C GLN A 92 8.30 -6.24 4.72
N LYS A 93 8.73 -5.96 5.96
CA LYS A 93 9.14 -7.00 6.90
C LYS A 93 7.98 -7.94 7.25
N LEU A 94 6.81 -7.39 7.54
CA LEU A 94 5.62 -8.17 7.88
C LEU A 94 5.16 -9.04 6.70
N GLU A 95 5.25 -8.53 5.48
CA GLU A 95 4.93 -9.29 4.26
C GLU A 95 5.91 -10.44 4.04
N ALA A 96 7.22 -10.22 4.28
CA ALA A 96 8.22 -11.28 4.23
C ALA A 96 7.98 -12.36 5.29
N GLU A 97 7.68 -11.99 6.53
CA GLU A 97 7.33 -12.93 7.61
C GLU A 97 6.07 -13.73 7.26
N ARG A 98 5.03 -13.06 6.73
CA ARG A 98 3.80 -13.73 6.29
C ARG A 98 4.09 -14.78 5.22
N ILE A 99 4.86 -14.42 4.19
CA ILE A 99 5.24 -15.36 3.12
C ILE A 99 6.02 -16.54 3.70
N PHE A 100 6.97 -16.28 4.59
CA PHE A 100 7.77 -17.32 5.24
C PHE A 100 6.89 -18.34 5.99
N TYR A 101 5.96 -17.89 6.84
CA TYR A 101 5.08 -18.79 7.57
C TYR A 101 4.12 -19.57 6.66
N ILE A 102 3.61 -18.94 5.59
CA ILE A 102 2.79 -19.62 4.60
C ILE A 102 3.58 -20.76 3.92
N THR A 103 4.83 -20.49 3.54
CA THR A 103 5.70 -21.50 2.94
C THR A 103 5.98 -22.65 3.90
N GLN A 104 6.33 -22.37 5.15
CA GLN A 104 6.54 -23.41 6.16
C GLN A 104 5.29 -24.27 6.40
N ALA A 105 4.11 -23.64 6.48
CA ALA A 105 2.85 -24.35 6.66
C ALA A 105 2.55 -25.26 5.45
N LYS A 106 2.85 -24.79 4.24
CA LYS A 106 2.70 -25.58 3.01
C LYS A 106 3.64 -26.78 2.99
N GLU A 107 4.93 -26.57 3.24
CA GLU A 107 5.93 -27.65 3.30
C GLU A 107 5.60 -28.68 4.39
N ALA A 108 5.14 -28.22 5.55
CA ALA A 108 4.72 -29.11 6.63
C ALA A 108 3.46 -29.92 6.25
N GLY A 109 2.54 -29.32 5.49
CA GLY A 109 1.37 -30.00 4.94
C GLY A 109 1.76 -31.09 3.94
N GLU A 110 2.63 -30.77 2.98
CA GLU A 110 3.13 -31.72 1.97
C GLU A 110 3.86 -32.91 2.62
N LYS A 111 4.73 -32.66 3.61
CA LYS A 111 5.42 -33.72 4.37
C LYS A 111 4.46 -34.61 5.16
N ARG A 112 3.38 -34.04 5.71
CA ARG A 112 2.35 -34.82 6.41
C ARG A 112 1.58 -35.71 5.44
N GLU A 113 1.20 -35.19 4.29
CA GLU A 113 0.50 -35.95 3.27
C GLU A 113 1.35 -37.13 2.75
N GLU A 114 2.65 -36.90 2.51
CA GLU A 114 3.59 -37.95 2.11
C GLU A 114 3.72 -39.04 3.19
N ALA A 115 3.91 -38.64 4.46
CA ALA A 115 3.99 -39.57 5.57
C ALA A 115 2.68 -40.37 5.79
N GLU A 116 1.51 -39.75 5.56
CA GLU A 116 0.22 -40.44 5.61
C GLU A 116 0.07 -41.47 4.50
N LYS A 117 0.46 -41.13 3.26
CA LYS A 117 0.47 -42.07 2.12
C LYS A 117 1.40 -43.25 2.38
N GLU A 118 2.60 -42.99 2.89
CA GLU A 118 3.56 -44.05 3.23
C GLU A 118 3.03 -44.96 4.34
N LYS A 119 2.48 -44.38 5.41
CA LYS A 119 1.84 -45.12 6.50
C LYS A 119 0.67 -45.98 6.01
N GLU A 120 -0.16 -45.44 5.13
CA GLU A 120 -1.28 -46.16 4.54
C GLU A 120 -0.79 -47.32 3.65
N TYR A 121 0.24 -47.09 2.82
CA TYR A 121 0.87 -48.11 2.00
C TYR A 121 1.35 -49.30 2.83
N TYR A 122 2.12 -49.06 3.89
CA TYR A 122 2.62 -50.13 4.76
C TYR A 122 1.50 -50.81 5.53
N ARG A 123 0.48 -50.06 5.99
CA ARG A 123 -0.69 -50.64 6.68
C ARG A 123 -1.46 -51.59 5.76
N ASN A 124 -1.64 -51.21 4.49
CA ASN A 124 -2.32 -52.04 3.50
C ASN A 124 -1.50 -53.29 3.16
N HIS A 125 -0.18 -53.16 3.01
CA HIS A 125 0.70 -54.32 2.86
C HIS A 125 0.65 -55.25 4.06
N ALA A 126 0.80 -54.74 5.29
CA ALA A 126 0.73 -55.56 6.49
C ALA A 126 -0.61 -56.32 6.61
N LYS A 127 -1.73 -55.67 6.29
CA LYS A 127 -3.05 -56.33 6.22
C LYS A 127 -3.10 -57.43 5.16
N TYR A 128 -2.56 -57.18 3.98
CA TYR A 128 -2.52 -58.16 2.90
C TYR A 128 -1.72 -59.40 3.31
N TRP A 129 -0.51 -59.21 3.85
CA TRP A 129 0.35 -60.30 4.31
C TRP A 129 -0.27 -61.09 5.46
N ASN A 130 -0.92 -60.39 6.40
CA ASN A 130 -1.63 -61.04 7.49
C ASN A 130 -2.78 -61.92 6.96
N ASN A 131 -3.57 -61.39 6.02
CA ASN A 131 -4.68 -62.14 5.43
C ASN A 131 -4.18 -63.33 4.60
N SER A 132 -3.11 -63.17 3.81
CA SER A 132 -2.55 -64.26 3.01
C SER A 132 -1.93 -65.35 3.88
N TYR A 133 -1.29 -64.98 5.00
CA TYR A 133 -0.80 -65.93 5.99
C TYR A 133 -1.94 -66.79 6.56
N TYR A 134 -3.01 -66.16 7.06
CA TYR A 134 -4.15 -66.90 7.62
C TYR A 134 -4.88 -67.75 6.57
N GLN A 135 -4.97 -67.29 5.32
CA GLN A 135 -5.52 -68.10 4.23
C GLN A 135 -4.67 -69.35 3.99
N LYS A 136 -3.35 -69.18 3.86
CA LYS A 136 -2.42 -70.30 3.63
C LYS A 136 -2.38 -71.26 4.81
N ASP A 137 -2.38 -70.76 6.04
CA ASP A 137 -2.42 -71.58 7.25
C ASP A 137 -3.71 -72.42 7.30
N LYS A 138 -4.85 -71.81 6.98
CA LYS A 138 -6.14 -72.51 6.87
C LYS A 138 -6.13 -73.57 5.77
N GLU A 139 -5.58 -73.28 4.59
CA GLU A 139 -5.45 -74.24 3.49
C GLU A 139 -4.55 -75.42 3.87
N VAL A 140 -3.38 -75.15 4.46
CA VAL A 140 -2.44 -76.18 4.93
C VAL A 140 -3.08 -77.04 6.02
N GLY A 141 -3.79 -76.45 6.98
CA GLY A 141 -4.53 -77.19 7.99
C GLY A 141 -5.63 -78.07 7.39
N MET A 142 -6.35 -77.58 6.38
CA MET A 142 -7.38 -78.34 5.68
C MET A 142 -6.78 -79.53 4.90
N LEU A 143 -5.66 -79.32 4.20
CA LEU A 143 -4.91 -80.38 3.50
C LEU A 143 -4.37 -81.43 4.47
N GLY A 144 -3.86 -81.01 5.62
CA GLY A 144 -3.42 -81.92 6.69
C GLY A 144 -4.55 -82.79 7.22
N ASN A 145 -5.72 -82.21 7.49
CA ASN A 145 -6.89 -82.98 7.94
C ASN A 145 -7.38 -83.96 6.86
N PHE A 146 -7.34 -83.57 5.59
CA PHE A 146 -7.72 -84.43 4.47
C PHE A 146 -6.75 -85.60 4.27
N SER A 147 -5.44 -85.37 4.41
CA SER A 147 -4.44 -86.44 4.29
C SER A 147 -4.56 -87.48 5.42
N VAL A 148 -4.84 -87.04 6.64
CA VAL A 148 -5.14 -87.94 7.78
C VAL A 148 -6.39 -88.78 7.49
N PHE A 149 -7.46 -88.17 6.97
CA PHE A 149 -8.67 -88.90 6.60
C PHE A 149 -8.41 -89.99 5.54
N LEU A 150 -7.68 -89.67 4.46
CA LEU A 150 -7.30 -90.66 3.44
C LEU A 150 -6.43 -91.80 4.02
N GLY A 151 -5.53 -91.48 4.95
CA GLY A 151 -4.76 -92.48 5.69
C GLY A 151 -5.66 -93.46 6.44
N VAL A 152 -6.70 -92.97 7.12
CA VAL A 152 -7.67 -93.84 7.82
C VAL A 152 -8.46 -94.71 6.84
N VAL A 153 -8.94 -94.15 5.73
CA VAL A 153 -9.70 -94.90 4.70
C VAL A 153 -8.86 -96.03 4.10
N THR A 154 -7.62 -95.74 3.71
CA THR A 154 -6.72 -96.76 3.12
C THR A 154 -6.40 -97.90 4.09
N ILE A 155 -6.26 -97.63 5.39
CA ILE A 155 -6.11 -98.66 6.43
C ILE A 155 -7.35 -99.54 6.52
N ILE A 156 -8.56 -98.93 6.55
CA ILE A 156 -9.83 -99.67 6.60
C ILE A 156 -10.01 -100.55 5.36
N GLU A 157 -9.70 -100.01 4.17
CA GLU A 157 -9.73 -100.76 2.91
C GLU A 157 -8.75 -101.94 2.93
N ALA A 158 -7.50 -101.72 3.36
CA ALA A 158 -6.50 -102.78 3.47
C ALA A 158 -6.97 -103.90 4.41
N ILE A 159 -7.53 -103.55 5.57
CA ILE A 159 -8.11 -104.53 6.53
C ILE A 159 -9.24 -105.31 5.86
N SER A 160 -10.15 -104.63 5.15
CA SER A 160 -11.29 -105.25 4.47
C SER A 160 -10.85 -106.23 3.39
N ILE A 161 -9.83 -105.87 2.60
CA ILE A 161 -9.23 -106.76 1.59
C ILE A 161 -8.58 -107.97 2.25
N THR A 162 -7.80 -107.80 3.32
CA THR A 162 -7.22 -108.94 4.04
C THR A 162 -8.27 -109.88 4.61
N LEU A 163 -9.38 -109.36 5.16
CA LEU A 163 -10.49 -110.17 5.65
C LEU A 163 -11.20 -110.93 4.52
N LEU A 164 -11.34 -110.33 3.34
CA LEU A 164 -11.93 -110.98 2.15
C LEU A 164 -11.03 -112.09 1.59
N ILE A 165 -9.70 -111.92 1.63
CA ILE A 165 -8.73 -112.96 1.21
C ILE A 165 -8.69 -114.13 2.21
N TRP A 166 -9.04 -113.89 3.47
CA TRP A 166 -9.01 -114.90 4.54
C TRP A 166 -10.25 -115.81 4.59
N LYS A 167 -11.10 -115.73 3.57
CA LYS A 167 -12.34 -116.51 3.40
C LYS A 167 -12.24 -117.39 2.16
#